data_AF-A0A376VQ08-F1
#
_entry.id   AF-A0A376VQ08-F1
#
_cell.length_a   1.000
_cell.length_b   1.000
_cell.length_c   1.000
_cell.angle_alpha   90.00
_cell.angle_beta   90.00
_cell.angle_gamma   90.00
#
_symmetry.space_group_name_H-M   'P 1'
#
loop_
_entity.id
_entity.type
_entity.pdbx_description
1 polymer ?
#
loop_
_entity_poly.entity_id
_entity_poly.type
_entity_poly.pdbx_seq_one_letter_code
_entity_poly.pdbx_strand_id
1 'polypeptide(L)'
;MGRISSGGMMFKAITTVAALVIATSAMAQDDLTISSLAKGETTKAAFNQMVQGHKLPAWVMKGGTYTPAQTVTLGDETYQVMSACKPHDCGSQRIAVMWSEKSNQMTGLFSTIDEKTSQEKLTW
;
A
#
# COMPACT_ATOMS: atom_id res chain seq x y z
N MET A 1 73.44 18.46 37.06
CA MET A 1 72.52 18.41 35.89
C MET A 1 73.24 17.76 34.72
N GLY A 2 72.66 16.71 34.14
CA GLY A 2 73.17 16.08 32.91
C GLY A 2 72.31 14.87 32.58
N ARG A 3 71.25 15.06 31.79
CA ARG A 3 70.39 13.96 31.33
C ARG A 3 70.78 13.56 29.92
N ILE A 4 70.94 12.25 29.79
CA ILE A 4 71.36 11.47 28.63
C ILE A 4 70.18 11.32 27.66
N SER A 5 70.51 11.57 26.39
CA SER A 5 70.14 10.89 25.14
C SER A 5 68.75 10.28 24.93
N SER A 6 68.22 10.68 23.78
CA SER A 6 67.14 10.13 22.97
C SER A 6 67.21 8.62 22.71
N GLY A 7 66.05 7.98 22.70
CA GLY A 7 65.81 6.62 22.23
C GLY A 7 64.37 6.50 21.74
N GLY A 8 64.19 6.49 20.42
CA GLY A 8 62.89 6.48 19.76
C GLY A 8 62.13 5.17 19.93
N MET A 9 60.80 5.27 19.84
CA MET A 9 59.93 4.13 19.56
C MET A 9 58.81 4.62 18.65
N MET A 10 58.90 4.24 17.37
CA MET A 10 57.80 4.37 16.41
C MET A 10 56.64 3.49 16.91
N PHE A 11 55.63 4.11 17.51
CA PHE A 11 54.34 3.45 17.74
C PHE A 11 53.56 3.46 16.43
N LYS A 12 53.54 2.32 15.73
CA LYS A 12 52.68 2.10 14.56
C LYS A 12 51.22 2.10 15.05
N ALA A 13 50.51 3.20 14.80
CA ALA A 13 49.08 3.28 15.06
C ALA A 13 48.34 2.39 14.05
N ILE A 14 47.79 1.27 14.53
CA ILE A 14 46.90 0.41 13.75
C ILE A 14 45.50 1.00 13.86
N THR A 15 45.10 1.77 12.84
CA THR A 15 43.77 2.36 12.76
C THR A 15 42.78 1.30 12.27
N THR A 16 42.14 0.58 13.20
CA THR A 16 41.05 -0.34 12.86
C THR A 16 39.82 0.46 12.43
N VAL A 17 39.53 0.49 11.13
CA VAL A 17 38.27 1.05 10.60
C VAL A 17 37.17 0.01 10.81
N ALA A 18 36.32 0.21 11.80
CA ALA A 18 35.11 -0.58 11.97
C ALA A 18 34.10 -0.19 10.87
N ALA A 19 33.91 -1.06 9.88
CA ALA A 19 32.86 -0.89 8.87
C ALA A 19 31.49 -1.16 9.50
N LEU A 20 30.71 -0.11 9.75
CA LEU A 20 29.33 -0.21 10.22
C LEU A 20 28.43 -0.61 9.03
N VAL A 21 28.09 -1.89 8.94
CA VAL A 21 27.11 -2.36 7.95
C VAL A 21 25.72 -1.95 8.44
N ILE A 22 25.14 -0.90 7.88
CA ILE A 22 23.74 -0.54 8.12
C ILE A 22 22.89 -1.53 7.32
N ALA A 23 22.40 -2.57 7.98
CA ALA A 23 21.42 -3.46 7.38
C ALA A 23 20.11 -2.67 7.19
N THR A 24 19.78 -2.35 5.95
CA THR A 24 18.44 -1.84 5.61
C THR A 24 17.45 -2.98 5.78
N SER A 25 16.67 -2.97 6.85
CA SER A 25 15.53 -3.87 6.98
C SER A 25 14.50 -3.53 5.90
N ALA A 26 14.34 -4.41 4.93
CA ALA A 26 13.20 -4.37 4.02
C ALA A 26 11.95 -4.73 4.83
N MET A 27 11.26 -3.72 5.35
CA MET A 27 9.95 -3.90 5.93
C MET A 27 9.00 -4.20 4.77
N ALA A 28 8.37 -5.38 4.77
CA ALA A 28 7.26 -5.66 3.86
C ALA A 28 6.15 -4.66 4.20
N GLN A 29 5.99 -3.64 3.36
CA GLN A 29 4.91 -2.69 3.48
C GLN A 29 3.65 -3.43 3.03
N ASP A 30 2.65 -3.54 3.90
CA ASP A 30 1.37 -4.16 3.52
C ASP A 30 0.84 -3.45 2.26
N ASP A 31 0.53 -4.22 1.22
CA ASP A 31 0.03 -3.66 -0.04
C ASP A 31 -1.24 -2.84 0.21
N LEU A 32 -1.30 -1.65 -0.37
CA LEU A 32 -2.51 -0.84 -0.38
C LEU A 32 -3.55 -1.49 -1.30
N THR A 33 -4.63 -1.99 -0.70
CA THR A 33 -5.71 -2.71 -1.38
C THR A 33 -7.06 -2.27 -0.82
N ILE A 34 -8.13 -2.58 -1.55
CA ILE A 34 -9.51 -2.36 -1.09
C ILE A 34 -9.79 -3.12 0.22
N SER A 35 -9.19 -4.30 0.38
CA SER A 35 -9.31 -5.11 1.60
C SER A 35 -8.58 -4.48 2.80
N SER A 36 -7.39 -3.91 2.58
CA SER A 36 -6.68 -3.19 3.65
C SER A 36 -7.38 -1.89 4.04
N LEU A 37 -8.01 -1.18 3.09
CA LEU A 37 -8.88 -0.03 3.41
C LEU A 37 -10.13 -0.43 4.22
N ALA A 38 -10.76 -1.56 3.89
CA ALA A 38 -11.94 -2.04 4.62
C ALA A 38 -11.63 -2.48 6.06
N LYS A 39 -10.39 -2.89 6.34
CA LYS A 39 -9.95 -3.41 7.65
C LYS A 39 -9.13 -2.40 8.45
N GLY A 40 -8.59 -1.38 7.81
CA GLY A 40 -7.67 -0.43 8.43
C GLY A 40 -8.35 0.39 9.53
N GLU A 41 -7.61 0.64 10.61
CA GLU A 41 -8.16 1.33 11.79
C GLU A 41 -8.69 2.73 11.47
N THR A 42 -7.99 3.46 10.59
CA THR A 42 -8.29 4.83 10.19
C THR A 42 -9.17 4.93 8.94
N THR A 43 -9.33 3.86 8.18
CA THR A 43 -9.95 3.85 6.85
C THR A 43 -11.28 3.08 6.80
N LYS A 44 -11.50 2.13 7.73
CA LYS A 44 -12.73 1.32 7.79
C LYS A 44 -14.01 2.15 7.85
N ALA A 45 -13.98 3.32 8.50
CA ALA A 45 -15.16 4.18 8.61
C ALA A 45 -15.54 4.80 7.26
N ALA A 46 -14.55 5.34 6.54
CA ALA A 46 -14.74 5.87 5.19
C ALA A 46 -15.17 4.77 4.21
N PHE A 47 -14.58 3.57 4.31
CA PHE A 47 -15.00 2.42 3.52
C PHE A 47 -16.46 2.04 3.79
N ASN A 48 -16.86 1.95 5.07
CA ASN A 48 -18.23 1.63 5.47
C ASN A 48 -19.23 2.68 4.98
N GLN A 49 -18.83 3.96 4.95
CA GLN A 49 -19.65 5.04 4.40
C GLN A 49 -19.82 4.90 2.88
N MET A 50 -18.74 4.62 2.15
CA MET A 50 -18.77 4.41 0.69
C MET A 50 -19.72 3.27 0.30
N VAL A 51 -19.77 2.18 1.08
CA VAL A 51 -20.61 1.02 0.76
C VAL A 51 -21.98 1.04 1.44
N GLN A 52 -22.31 2.11 2.18
CA GLN A 52 -23.55 2.20 2.94
C GLN A 52 -24.77 2.11 2.03
N GLY A 53 -25.70 1.21 2.34
CA GLY A 53 -26.90 0.97 1.51
C GLY A 53 -26.67 0.04 0.32
N HIS A 54 -25.42 -0.33 0.02
CA HIS A 54 -25.08 -1.25 -1.05
C HIS A 54 -24.80 -2.66 -0.50
N LYS A 55 -25.42 -3.68 -1.12
CA LYS A 55 -25.17 -5.09 -0.77
C LYS A 55 -24.02 -5.65 -1.61
N LEU A 56 -22.79 -5.32 -1.24
CA LEU A 56 -21.60 -5.84 -1.90
C LEU A 56 -21.30 -7.29 -1.46
N PRO A 57 -20.73 -8.12 -2.37
CA PRO A 57 -20.35 -9.49 -2.02
C PRO A 57 -19.16 -9.51 -1.05
N ALA A 58 -19.11 -10.53 -0.19
CA ALA A 58 -18.13 -10.63 0.89
C ALA A 58 -16.66 -10.63 0.42
N TRP A 59 -16.39 -11.02 -0.84
CA TRP A 59 -15.02 -11.03 -1.38
C TRP A 59 -14.41 -9.62 -1.42
N VAL A 60 -15.22 -8.56 -1.55
CA VAL A 60 -14.73 -7.17 -1.57
C VAL A 60 -13.98 -6.84 -0.28
N MET A 61 -14.57 -7.18 0.88
CA MET A 61 -13.95 -6.93 2.19
C MET A 61 -12.92 -7.98 2.58
N LYS A 62 -13.13 -9.25 2.18
CA LYS A 62 -12.20 -10.33 2.55
C LYS A 62 -10.86 -10.18 1.82
N GLY A 63 -10.89 -9.75 0.56
CA GLY A 63 -9.75 -9.69 -0.35
C GLY A 63 -10.05 -10.45 -1.62
N GLY A 64 -10.26 -9.73 -2.72
CA GLY A 64 -10.32 -10.29 -4.07
C GLY A 64 -8.94 -10.39 -4.70
N THR A 65 -8.88 -10.88 -5.93
CA THR A 65 -7.69 -10.73 -6.78
C THR A 65 -7.55 -9.24 -7.14
N TYR A 66 -6.45 -8.60 -6.76
CA TYR A 66 -6.29 -7.15 -6.90
C TYR A 66 -5.19 -6.77 -7.90
N THR A 67 -5.25 -5.54 -8.36
CA THR A 67 -4.15 -4.88 -9.08
C THR A 67 -3.44 -3.90 -8.14
N PRO A 68 -2.11 -3.71 -8.24
CA PRO A 68 -1.40 -2.69 -7.46
C PRO A 68 -2.03 -1.30 -7.62
N ALA A 69 -2.14 -0.56 -6.52
CA ALA A 69 -2.66 0.80 -6.50
C ALA A 69 -1.90 1.71 -7.48
N GLN A 70 -2.62 2.62 -8.12
CA GLN A 70 -2.06 3.62 -9.03
C GLN A 70 -2.34 5.02 -8.48
N THR A 71 -1.32 5.88 -8.49
CA THR A 71 -1.50 7.29 -8.13
C THR A 71 -2.12 8.04 -9.31
N VAL A 72 -3.25 8.71 -9.09
CA VAL A 72 -3.94 9.54 -10.09
C VAL A 72 -4.23 10.91 -9.50
N THR A 73 -3.94 11.96 -10.26
CA THR A 73 -4.28 13.34 -9.88
C THR A 73 -5.43 13.83 -10.76
N LEU A 74 -6.50 14.30 -10.13
CA LEU A 74 -7.64 14.95 -10.79
C LEU A 74 -7.76 16.37 -10.26
N GLY A 75 -7.46 17.37 -11.10
CA GLY A 75 -7.36 18.76 -10.64
C GLY A 75 -6.17 18.94 -9.69
N ASP A 76 -6.44 19.43 -8.48
CA ASP A 76 -5.47 19.64 -7.41
C ASP A 76 -5.48 18.53 -6.32
N GLU A 77 -6.29 17.48 -6.51
CA GLU A 77 -6.42 16.37 -5.59
C GLU A 77 -5.77 15.08 -6.15
N THR A 78 -5.05 14.38 -5.26
CA THR A 78 -4.36 13.12 -5.59
C THR A 78 -5.04 11.95 -4.90
N TYR A 79 -5.20 10.86 -5.63
CA TYR A 79 -5.89 9.65 -5.22
C TYR A 79 -5.02 8.42 -5.44
N GLN A 80 -5.21 7.44 -4.56
CA GLN A 80 -4.85 6.06 -4.80
C GLN A 80 -6.04 5.35 -5.46
N VAL A 81 -5.83 4.86 -6.67
CA VAL A 81 -6.83 4.13 -7.44
C VAL A 81 -6.49 2.65 -7.41
N MET A 82 -7.41 1.86 -6.88
CA MET A 82 -7.27 0.41 -6.73
C MET A 82 -8.39 -0.29 -7.45
N SER A 83 -8.13 -1.52 -7.88
CA SER A 83 -9.16 -2.42 -8.36
C SER A 83 -8.99 -3.82 -7.78
N ALA A 84 -10.11 -4.52 -7.64
CA ALA A 84 -10.14 -5.92 -7.27
C ALA A 84 -11.30 -6.63 -7.95
N CYS A 85 -11.17 -7.93 -8.14
CA CYS A 85 -12.21 -8.75 -8.72
C CYS A 85 -12.44 -10.04 -7.93
N LYS A 86 -13.58 -10.66 -8.19
CA LYS A 86 -13.95 -11.93 -7.55
C LYS A 86 -12.92 -13.00 -7.90
N PRO A 87 -12.28 -13.65 -6.91
CA PRO A 87 -11.32 -14.72 -7.17
C PRO A 87 -11.93 -15.81 -8.05
N HIS A 88 -11.16 -16.24 -9.06
CA HIS A 88 -11.56 -17.25 -10.06
C HIS A 88 -12.71 -16.85 -10.99
N ASP A 89 -13.26 -15.64 -10.87
CA ASP A 89 -14.41 -15.16 -11.64
C ASP A 89 -14.27 -13.65 -11.92
N CYS A 90 -13.04 -13.26 -12.30
CA CYS A 90 -12.64 -11.86 -12.38
C CYS A 90 -13.41 -11.09 -13.46
N GLY A 91 -13.77 -11.78 -14.54
CA GLY A 91 -14.54 -11.21 -15.65
C GLY A 91 -15.94 -10.77 -15.24
N SER A 92 -16.56 -11.46 -14.29
CA SER A 92 -18.00 -11.30 -14.02
C SER A 92 -18.30 -10.38 -12.85
N GLN A 93 -17.38 -10.18 -11.91
CA GLN A 93 -17.54 -9.21 -10.83
C GLN A 93 -16.23 -8.50 -10.48
N ARG A 94 -16.29 -7.17 -10.45
CA ARG A 94 -15.13 -6.32 -10.15
C ARG A 94 -15.53 -5.03 -9.45
N ILE A 95 -14.58 -4.45 -8.73
CA ILE A 95 -14.73 -3.17 -8.05
C ILE A 95 -13.51 -2.30 -8.32
N ALA A 96 -13.72 -1.00 -8.49
CA ALA A 96 -12.70 0.02 -8.46
C ALA A 96 -12.98 0.98 -7.30
N VAL A 97 -11.93 1.46 -6.63
CA VAL A 97 -12.02 2.44 -5.55
C VAL A 97 -10.97 3.51 -5.75
N MET A 98 -11.37 4.77 -5.62
CA MET A 98 -10.45 5.89 -5.48
C MET A 98 -10.48 6.37 -4.05
N TRP A 99 -9.31 6.53 -3.43
CA TRP A 99 -9.15 7.01 -2.07
C TRP A 99 -8.19 8.19 -2.03
N SER A 100 -8.62 9.30 -1.44
CA SER A 100 -7.75 10.45 -1.15
C SER A 100 -7.15 10.27 0.23
N GLU A 101 -5.84 10.06 0.31
CA GLU A 101 -5.12 9.95 1.60
C GLU A 101 -5.25 11.21 2.45
N LYS A 102 -5.26 12.38 1.78
CA LYS A 102 -5.35 13.72 2.39
C LYS A 102 -6.68 13.95 3.11
N SER A 103 -7.80 13.58 2.48
CA SER A 103 -9.16 13.83 3.00
C SER A 103 -9.82 12.60 3.60
N ASN A 104 -9.22 11.42 3.41
CA ASN A 104 -9.78 10.11 3.72
C ASN A 104 -11.12 9.81 3.01
N GLN A 105 -11.45 10.56 1.95
CA GLN A 105 -12.64 10.30 1.15
C GLN A 105 -12.43 9.11 0.23
N MET A 106 -13.46 8.28 0.09
CA MET A 106 -13.50 7.14 -0.82
C MET A 106 -14.71 7.23 -1.75
N THR A 107 -14.49 6.92 -3.02
CA THR A 107 -15.57 6.68 -3.99
C THR A 107 -15.32 5.36 -4.68
N GLY A 108 -16.39 4.65 -5.04
CA GLY A 108 -16.33 3.29 -5.55
C GLY A 108 -17.17 3.11 -6.80
N LEU A 109 -16.82 2.09 -7.57
CA LEU A 109 -17.62 1.58 -8.67
C LEU A 109 -17.62 0.06 -8.59
N PHE A 110 -18.78 -0.53 -8.36
CA PHE A 110 -18.97 -1.98 -8.44
C PHE A 110 -19.63 -2.36 -9.77
N SER A 111 -19.05 -3.35 -10.44
CA SER A 111 -19.53 -3.88 -11.71
C SER A 111 -19.87 -5.36 -11.58
N THR A 112 -21.01 -5.76 -12.14
CA THR A 112 -21.38 -7.15 -12.37
C THR A 112 -21.78 -7.34 -13.82
N ILE A 113 -21.23 -8.37 -14.46
CA ILE A 113 -21.60 -8.78 -15.81
C ILE A 113 -22.54 -9.99 -15.73
N ASP A 114 -23.66 -9.92 -16.44
CA ASP A 114 -24.50 -11.07 -16.73
C ASP A 114 -23.91 -11.81 -17.95
N GLU A 115 -23.36 -13.01 -17.73
CA GLU A 115 -22.68 -13.78 -18.78
C GLU A 115 -23.59 -14.19 -19.94
N LYS A 116 -24.90 -14.34 -19.70
CA LYS A 116 -25.85 -14.78 -20.73
C LYS A 116 -26.20 -13.65 -21.68
N THR A 117 -26.29 -12.43 -21.16
CA THR A 117 -26.72 -11.25 -21.90
C THR A 117 -25.58 -10.30 -22.24
N SER A 118 -24.39 -10.52 -21.67
CA SER A 118 -23.24 -9.60 -21.71
C SER A 118 -23.57 -8.19 -21.20
N GLN A 119 -24.64 -8.02 -20.43
CA GLN A 119 -25.00 -6.73 -19.84
C GLN A 119 -24.14 -6.46 -18.61
N GLU A 120 -23.58 -5.26 -18.54
CA GLU A 120 -22.83 -4.78 -17.38
C GLU A 120 -23.71 -3.87 -16.53
N LYS A 121 -23.92 -4.26 -15.27
CA LYS A 121 -24.61 -3.44 -14.27
C LYS A 121 -23.58 -2.74 -13.39
N LEU A 122 -23.69 -1.42 -13.34
CA LEU A 122 -22.85 -0.56 -12.51
C LEU A 122 -23.59 -0.10 -11.26
N THR A 123 -22.88 -0.06 -10.14
CA THR A 123 -23.30 0.57 -8.89
C THR A 123 -22.21 1.53 -8.48
N TRP A 124 -22.55 2.82 -8.48
CA TRP A 124 -21.73 3.91 -7.96
C TRP A 124 -22.04 4.12 -6.48
#